data_AF-A0AA46SD68-F1
#
_entry.id   AF-A0AA46SD68-F1
#
_cell.length_a   1.000
_cell.length_b   1.000
_cell.length_c   1.000
_cell.angle_alpha   90.00
_cell.angle_beta   90.00
_cell.angle_gamma   90.00
#
_symmetry.space_group_name_H-M   'P 1'
#
loop_
_entity.id
_entity.type
_entity.pdbx_description
1 polymer ?
#
loop_
_entity_poly.entity_id
_entity_poly.type
_entity_poly.pdbx_seq_one_letter_code
_entity_poly.pdbx_strand_id
1 'polypeptide(L)'
;MDLKIFKAINRLSGRIAFIDFLMILLSNRARYLFLFVLACMWLAKGPSRTAAKKAAAASLIAIFVNKVLKICYFRPRPFIKNKVGLLIPAKRDSSFPSKHTVVSFAASIVIFYGNRFIGRILLWVSACTGFARIWAGHHYPSDVIGGALIGGTIGWFTEKLSKPEIK
;
A
#
# COMPACT_ATOMS: atom_id res chain seq x y z
N MET A 1 11.01 -19.91 -3.72
CA MET A 1 9.54 -19.84 -3.84
C MET A 1 9.05 -18.51 -4.40
N ASP A 2 9.41 -17.38 -3.78
CA ASP A 2 8.91 -16.03 -4.11
C ASP A 2 9.13 -15.58 -5.58
N LEU A 3 10.31 -15.83 -6.15
CA LEU A 3 10.58 -15.54 -7.57
C LEU A 3 9.72 -16.38 -8.52
N LYS A 4 9.40 -17.63 -8.17
CA LYS A 4 8.55 -18.50 -9.00
C LYS A 4 7.12 -17.95 -9.06
N ILE A 5 6.57 -17.55 -7.92
CA ILE A 5 5.24 -16.94 -7.82
C ILE A 5 5.22 -15.59 -8.55
N PHE A 6 6.23 -14.75 -8.34
CA PHE A 6 6.39 -13.49 -9.07
C PHE A 6 6.35 -13.71 -10.59
N LYS A 7 7.17 -14.63 -11.12
CA LYS A 7 7.22 -14.93 -12.56
C LYS A 7 5.90 -15.47 -13.10
N ALA A 8 5.19 -16.30 -12.32
CA ALA A 8 3.90 -16.86 -12.70
C ALA A 8 2.81 -15.79 -12.88
N ILE A 9 2.85 -14.73 -12.07
CA ILE A 9 1.95 -13.57 -12.18
C ILE A 9 2.43 -12.62 -13.28
N ASN A 10 3.69 -12.19 -13.23
CA ASN A 10 4.23 -11.16 -14.10
C ASN A 10 4.28 -11.57 -15.59
N ARG A 11 4.36 -12.87 -15.91
CA ARG A 11 4.27 -13.35 -17.32
C ARG A 11 2.91 -13.07 -17.99
N LEU A 12 1.90 -12.71 -17.20
CA LEU A 12 0.57 -12.30 -17.69
C LEU A 12 0.52 -10.82 -18.07
N SER A 13 1.48 -10.03 -17.56
CA SER A 13 1.65 -8.63 -17.91
C SER A 13 1.98 -8.48 -19.40
N GLY A 14 1.42 -7.45 -20.04
CA GLY A 14 1.63 -7.19 -21.47
C GLY A 14 0.75 -8.00 -22.41
N ARG A 15 -0.12 -8.89 -21.87
CA ARG A 15 -0.99 -9.75 -22.70
C ARG A 15 -2.34 -9.11 -23.04
N ILE A 16 -2.92 -8.36 -22.10
CA ILE A 16 -4.25 -7.75 -22.26
C ILE A 16 -4.17 -6.29 -21.82
N ALA A 17 -4.25 -5.38 -22.80
CA ALA A 17 -4.06 -3.93 -22.58
C ALA A 17 -5.01 -3.35 -21.53
N PHE A 18 -6.27 -3.81 -21.50
CA PHE A 18 -7.26 -3.37 -20.52
C PHE A 18 -6.86 -3.75 -19.07
N ILE A 19 -6.35 -4.97 -18.86
CA ILE A 19 -5.90 -5.43 -17.54
C ILE A 19 -4.65 -4.64 -17.14
N ASP A 20 -3.69 -4.46 -18.04
CA ASP A 20 -2.48 -3.69 -17.77
C ASP A 20 -2.82 -2.23 -17.42
N PHE A 21 -3.77 -1.61 -18.13
CA PHE A 21 -4.29 -0.30 -17.80
C PHE A 21 -4.84 -0.25 -16.37
N LEU A 22 -5.67 -1.22 -15.98
CA LEU A 22 -6.21 -1.30 -14.63
C LEU A 22 -5.12 -1.51 -13.57
N MET A 23 -4.12 -2.35 -13.85
CA MET A 23 -2.99 -2.58 -12.94
C MET A 23 -2.10 -1.33 -12.81
N ILE A 24 -1.87 -0.60 -13.89
CA ILE A 24 -1.17 0.69 -13.87
C ILE A 24 -1.95 1.71 -13.03
N LEU A 25 -3.27 1.79 -13.23
CA LEU A 25 -4.16 2.67 -12.49
C LEU A 25 -4.10 2.38 -10.98
N LEU A 26 -4.29 1.12 -10.58
CA LEU A 26 -4.21 0.70 -9.18
C LEU A 26 -2.81 0.96 -8.59
N SER A 27 -1.74 0.64 -9.33
CA SER A 27 -0.36 0.81 -8.87
C SER A 27 0.01 2.28 -8.62
N ASN A 28 -0.39 3.22 -9.48
CA ASN A 28 0.11 4.60 -9.45
C ASN A 28 -0.91 5.65 -9.03
N ARG A 29 -2.21 5.39 -9.25
CA ARG A 29 -3.28 6.37 -9.00
C ARG A 29 -4.05 6.12 -7.72
N ALA A 30 -3.99 4.92 -7.12
CA ALA A 30 -4.66 4.63 -5.85
C ALA A 30 -4.31 5.65 -4.75
N ARG A 31 -3.07 6.17 -4.70
CA ARG A 31 -2.68 7.22 -3.74
C ARG A 31 -3.57 8.47 -3.80
N TYR A 32 -4.06 8.85 -4.98
CA TYR A 32 -4.93 10.02 -5.13
C TYR A 32 -6.34 9.74 -4.61
N LEU A 33 -6.83 8.50 -4.75
CA LEU A 33 -8.06 8.06 -4.11
C LEU A 33 -7.94 8.15 -2.58
N PHE A 34 -6.83 7.67 -2.01
CA PHE A 34 -6.58 7.78 -0.56
C PHE A 34 -6.56 9.24 -0.10
N LEU A 35 -5.86 10.12 -0.82
CA LEU A 35 -5.82 11.55 -0.49
C LEU A 35 -7.21 12.20 -0.59
N PHE A 36 -7.99 11.86 -1.62
CA PHE A 36 -9.35 12.34 -1.80
C PHE A 36 -10.26 11.90 -0.65
N VAL A 37 -10.25 10.60 -0.31
CA VAL A 37 -11.06 10.07 0.80
C VAL A 37 -10.66 10.71 2.13
N LEU A 38 -9.36 10.85 2.39
CA LEU A 38 -8.88 11.52 3.60
C LEU A 38 -9.31 12.99 3.65
N ALA A 39 -9.27 13.71 2.53
CA ALA A 39 -9.74 15.09 2.46
C ALA A 39 -11.25 15.19 2.74
N CYS A 40 -12.07 14.36 2.09
CA CYS A 40 -13.51 14.31 2.35
C CYS A 40 -13.83 13.97 3.81
N MET A 41 -13.15 12.97 4.37
CA MET A 41 -13.32 12.59 5.78
C MET A 41 -12.83 13.67 6.74
N TRP A 42 -11.79 14.43 6.39
CA TRP A 42 -11.29 15.53 7.21
C TRP A 42 -12.26 16.71 7.25
N LEU A 43 -12.91 17.00 6.12
CA LEU A 43 -13.94 18.03 6.02
C LEU A 43 -15.24 17.61 6.72
N ALA A 44 -15.54 16.31 6.73
CA ALA A 44 -16.63 15.74 7.51
C ALA A 44 -16.34 15.85 9.02
N LYS A 45 -17.09 16.69 9.75
CA LYS A 45 -16.91 16.89 11.20
C LYS A 45 -17.12 15.59 12.01
N GLY A 46 -16.68 15.59 13.27
CA GLY A 46 -16.89 14.47 14.20
C GLY A 46 -15.96 13.27 13.95
N PRO A 47 -16.43 12.02 14.17
CA PRO A 47 -15.58 10.82 14.14
C PRO A 47 -14.82 10.60 12.83
N SER A 48 -15.39 11.01 11.69
CA SER A 48 -14.74 10.92 10.38
C SER A 48 -13.47 11.77 10.30
N ARG A 49 -13.50 13.00 10.84
CA ARG A 49 -12.33 13.89 10.90
C ARG A 49 -11.24 13.31 11.79
N THR A 50 -11.63 12.75 12.92
CA THR A 50 -10.71 12.10 13.86
C THR A 50 -10.03 10.90 13.19
N ALA A 51 -10.79 10.05 12.50
CA ALA A 51 -10.23 8.93 11.73
C ALA A 51 -9.28 9.40 10.62
N ALA A 52 -9.61 10.47 9.90
CA ALA A 52 -8.74 11.04 8.88
C ALA A 52 -7.40 11.54 9.44
N LYS A 53 -7.43 12.25 10.59
CA LYS A 53 -6.23 12.71 11.30
C LYS A 53 -5.32 11.55 11.71
N LYS A 54 -5.90 10.53 12.36
CA LYS A 54 -5.17 9.33 12.79
C LYS A 54 -4.60 8.58 11.58
N ALA A 55 -5.36 8.45 10.49
CA ALA A 55 -4.90 7.75 9.28
C ALA A 55 -3.76 8.49 8.58
N ALA A 56 -3.78 9.83 8.59
CA ALA A 56 -2.66 10.65 8.13
C ALA A 56 -1.41 10.42 9.00
N ALA A 57 -1.55 10.40 10.33
CA ALA A 57 -0.45 10.10 11.24
C ALA A 57 0.13 8.69 11.01
N ALA A 58 -0.73 7.67 10.90
CA ALA A 58 -0.33 6.29 10.58
C ALA A 58 0.41 6.20 9.23
N SER A 59 -0.04 6.96 8.22
CA SER A 59 0.62 7.04 6.91
C SER A 59 2.03 7.64 7.00
N LEU A 60 2.22 8.67 7.82
CA LEU A 60 3.54 9.28 8.03
C LEU A 60 4.49 8.31 8.76
N ILE A 61 4.00 7.64 9.81
CA ILE A 61 4.75 6.60 10.53
C ILE A 61 5.13 5.47 9.56
N ALA A 62 4.19 5.00 8.73
CA ALA A 62 4.41 4.00 7.70
C ALA A 62 5.49 4.40 6.68
N ILE A 63 5.51 5.66 6.24
CA ILE A 63 6.55 6.18 5.34
C ILE A 63 7.92 6.17 6.03
N PHE A 64 7.98 6.59 7.29
CA PHE A 64 9.21 6.59 8.07
C PHE A 64 9.76 5.18 8.27
N VAL A 65 8.93 4.25 8.77
CA VAL A 65 9.30 2.84 8.96
C VAL A 65 9.73 2.20 7.64
N ASN A 66 9.03 2.47 6.53
CA ASN A 66 9.43 1.95 5.21
C ASN A 66 10.82 2.45 4.80
N LYS A 67 11.13 3.74 5.01
CA LYS A 67 12.45 4.30 4.69
C LYS A 67 13.54 3.64 5.53
N VAL A 68 13.34 3.51 6.84
CA VAL A 68 14.29 2.87 7.75
C VAL A 68 14.55 1.43 7.31
N LEU A 69 13.49 0.64 7.10
CA LEU A 69 13.63 -0.75 6.68
C LEU A 69 14.35 -0.91 5.33
N LYS A 70 14.13 0.01 4.38
CA LYS A 70 14.85 0.00 3.10
C LYS A 70 16.34 0.28 3.22
N ILE A 71 16.75 1.05 4.24
CA ILE A 71 18.15 1.33 4.55
C ILE A 71 18.77 0.12 5.25
N CYS A 72 18.08 -0.44 6.25
CA CYS A 72 18.59 -1.57 7.03
C CYS A 72 18.59 -2.90 6.24
N TYR A 73 17.64 -3.08 5.32
CA TYR A 73 17.50 -4.30 4.52
C TYR A 73 17.32 -3.97 3.04
N PHE A 74 18.43 -4.08 2.31
CA PHE A 74 18.41 -3.91 0.87
C PHE A 74 18.02 -5.21 0.16
N ARG A 75 16.95 -5.15 -0.62
CA ARG A 75 16.53 -6.24 -1.51
C ARG A 75 16.42 -5.71 -2.95
N PRO A 76 17.16 -6.27 -3.93
CA PRO A 76 17.05 -5.81 -5.31
C PRO A 76 15.65 -6.13 -5.88
N ARG A 77 15.07 -5.19 -6.63
CA ARG A 77 13.77 -5.38 -7.30
C ARG A 77 13.83 -6.47 -8.36
N PRO A 78 12.68 -7.11 -8.69
CA PRO A 78 12.62 -8.19 -9.69
C PRO A 78 13.28 -7.82 -11.03
N PHE A 79 12.99 -6.62 -11.54
CA PHE A 79 13.50 -6.12 -12.82
C PHE A 79 15.00 -5.80 -12.85
N ILE A 80 15.68 -5.73 -11.69
CA ILE A 80 17.12 -5.43 -11.65
C ILE A 80 17.93 -6.65 -12.09
N LYS A 81 17.52 -7.85 -11.64
CA LYS A 81 18.26 -9.09 -11.86
C LYS A 81 17.63 -10.01 -12.91
N ASN A 82 16.44 -9.68 -13.41
CA ASN A 82 15.68 -10.56 -14.29
C ASN A 82 15.05 -9.75 -15.44
N LYS A 83 14.92 -10.38 -16.61
CA LYS A 83 14.02 -9.88 -17.66
C LYS A 83 12.58 -10.18 -17.22
N VAL A 84 11.80 -9.14 -17.01
CA VAL A 84 10.42 -9.19 -16.48
C VAL A 84 9.54 -8.23 -17.29
N GLY A 85 8.22 -8.44 -17.28
CA GLY A 85 7.27 -7.48 -17.83
C GLY A 85 7.22 -6.25 -16.94
N LEU A 86 7.95 -5.20 -17.30
CA LEU A 86 7.96 -3.93 -16.58
C LEU A 86 6.98 -2.96 -17.25
N LEU A 87 5.81 -2.76 -16.65
CA LEU A 87 4.76 -1.91 -17.22
C LEU A 87 5.04 -0.41 -17.08
N ILE A 88 5.81 -0.02 -16.07
CA ILE A 88 6.08 1.38 -15.74
C ILE A 88 7.53 1.51 -15.26
N PRO A 89 8.25 2.58 -15.62
CA PRO A 89 9.57 2.82 -15.06
C PRO A 89 9.56 2.90 -13.53
N ALA A 90 10.58 2.31 -12.89
CA ALA A 90 10.79 2.38 -11.46
C ALA A 90 12.25 2.63 -11.08
N LYS A 91 12.45 3.25 -9.92
CA LYS A 91 13.78 3.51 -9.35
C LYS A 91 14.47 2.20 -8.97
N ARG A 92 15.80 2.17 -9.11
CA ARG A 92 16.67 1.04 -8.68
C ARG A 92 16.98 1.12 -7.18
N ASP A 93 15.95 1.14 -6.34
CA ASP A 93 16.04 1.11 -4.87
C ASP A 93 15.63 -0.26 -4.30
N SER A 94 15.69 -0.43 -2.98
CA SER A 94 15.24 -1.66 -2.31
C SER A 94 13.76 -1.96 -2.60
N SER A 95 13.43 -3.23 -2.84
CA SER A 95 12.07 -3.70 -3.09
C SER A 95 11.28 -3.95 -1.80
N PHE A 96 11.95 -4.29 -0.70
CA PHE A 96 11.30 -4.62 0.56
C PHE A 96 11.31 -3.44 1.55
N PRO A 97 10.20 -3.20 2.27
CA PRO A 97 8.83 -3.62 1.94
C PRO A 97 8.22 -2.70 0.87
N SER A 98 7.11 -3.12 0.27
CA SER A 98 6.37 -2.31 -0.68
C SER A 98 5.81 -1.04 -0.03
N LYS A 99 6.32 0.14 -0.40
CA LYS A 99 5.86 1.44 0.14
C LYS A 99 4.36 1.65 -0.05
N HIS A 100 3.84 1.34 -1.24
CA HIS A 100 2.41 1.52 -1.54
C HIS A 100 1.56 0.67 -0.59
N THR A 101 1.99 -0.57 -0.34
CA THR A 101 1.28 -1.50 0.53
C THR A 101 1.37 -1.09 2.00
N VAL A 102 2.56 -0.75 2.51
CA VAL A 102 2.71 -0.32 3.93
C VAL A 102 1.83 0.89 4.22
N VAL A 103 1.88 1.92 3.37
CA VAL A 103 1.14 3.17 3.61
C VAL A 103 -0.36 2.96 3.45
N SER A 104 -0.80 2.26 2.40
CA SER A 104 -2.24 2.08 2.15
C SER A 104 -2.90 1.20 3.21
N PHE A 105 -2.23 0.13 3.67
CA PHE A 105 -2.76 -0.71 4.76
C PHE A 105 -2.80 0.05 6.09
N ALA A 106 -1.78 0.84 6.43
CA ALA A 106 -1.77 1.65 7.65
C ALA A 106 -2.96 2.63 7.69
N ALA A 107 -3.19 3.36 6.59
CA ALA A 107 -4.34 4.26 6.48
C ALA A 107 -5.68 3.50 6.54
N SER A 108 -5.80 2.41 5.78
CA SER A 108 -7.05 1.65 5.67
C SER A 108 -7.48 1.02 6.98
N ILE A 109 -6.54 0.51 7.79
CA ILE A 109 -6.84 -0.05 9.12
C ILE A 109 -7.37 1.01 10.06
N VAL A 110 -6.73 2.19 10.13
CA VAL A 110 -7.24 3.28 10.98
C VAL A 110 -8.63 3.74 10.52
N ILE A 111 -8.82 3.90 9.21
CA ILE A 111 -10.13 4.26 8.66
C ILE A 111 -11.16 3.18 8.95
N PHE A 112 -10.80 1.90 8.95
CA PHE A 112 -11.71 0.81 9.29
C PHE A 112 -12.24 0.90 10.73
N TYR A 113 -11.42 1.33 11.69
CA TYR A 113 -11.88 1.56 13.06
C TYR A 113 -12.83 2.76 13.19
N GLY A 114 -12.62 3.84 12.43
CA GLY A 114 -13.49 5.02 12.45
C GLY A 114 -14.75 4.90 11.58
N ASN A 115 -14.65 4.24 10.42
CA ASN A 115 -15.72 3.99 9.46
C ASN A 115 -15.49 2.65 8.75
N ARG A 116 -16.16 1.60 9.23
CA ARG A 116 -16.00 0.23 8.73
C ARG A 116 -16.34 0.05 7.24
N PHE A 117 -17.27 0.84 6.70
CA PHE A 117 -17.63 0.73 5.29
C PHE A 117 -16.48 1.23 4.40
N ILE A 118 -16.03 2.46 4.63
CA ILE A 118 -14.92 3.07 3.87
C ILE A 118 -13.64 2.25 4.08
N GLY A 119 -13.34 1.86 5.31
CA GLY A 119 -12.12 1.09 5.62
C GLY A 119 -12.07 -0.25 4.92
N ARG A 120 -13.19 -0.99 4.81
CA ARG A 120 -13.24 -2.26 4.05
C ARG A 120 -12.93 -2.04 2.58
N ILE A 121 -13.51 -1.00 1.97
CA ILE A 121 -13.24 -0.66 0.56
C ILE A 121 -11.75 -0.34 0.38
N LEU A 122 -11.18 0.49 1.27
CA LEU A 122 -9.77 0.86 1.16
C LEU A 122 -8.80 -0.31 1.44
N LEU A 123 -9.17 -1.27 2.29
CA LEU A 123 -8.42 -2.51 2.47
C LEU A 123 -8.40 -3.35 1.19
N TRP A 124 -9.55 -3.49 0.52
CA TRP A 124 -9.62 -4.14 -0.78
C TRP A 124 -8.76 -3.42 -1.82
N VAL A 125 -8.87 -2.10 -1.92
CA VAL A 125 -8.03 -1.29 -2.81
C VAL A 125 -6.55 -1.44 -2.47
N SER A 126 -6.19 -1.54 -1.18
CA SER A 126 -4.80 -1.76 -0.74
C SER A 126 -4.26 -3.12 -1.19
N ALA A 127 -5.06 -4.18 -1.07
CA ALA A 127 -4.72 -5.51 -1.56
C ALA A 127 -4.53 -5.51 -3.08
N CYS A 128 -5.47 -4.93 -3.82
CA CYS A 128 -5.40 -4.78 -5.28
C CYS A 128 -4.18 -3.93 -5.71
N THR A 129 -3.87 -2.86 -4.97
CA THR A 129 -2.68 -2.04 -5.20
C THR A 129 -1.42 -2.88 -5.03
N GLY A 130 -1.31 -3.64 -3.94
CA GLY A 130 -0.20 -4.56 -3.69
C GLY A 130 -0.03 -5.58 -4.83
N PHE A 131 -1.12 -6.23 -5.24
CA PHE A 131 -1.10 -7.16 -6.37
C PHE A 131 -0.65 -6.49 -7.67
N ALA A 132 -1.17 -5.30 -7.98
CA ALA A 132 -0.78 -4.52 -9.15
C ALA A 132 0.72 -4.18 -9.16
N ARG A 133 1.36 -4.02 -7.98
CA ARG A 133 2.82 -3.82 -7.88
C ARG A 133 3.62 -5.07 -8.27
N ILE A 134 3.08 -6.27 -8.04
CA ILE A 134 3.68 -7.54 -8.49
C ILE A 134 3.50 -7.67 -10.00
N TRP A 135 2.26 -7.43 -10.47
CA TRP A 135 1.92 -7.48 -11.89
C TRP A 135 2.82 -6.55 -12.72
N ALA A 136 2.99 -5.30 -12.29
CA ALA A 136 3.82 -4.30 -12.96
C ALA A 136 5.34 -4.57 -12.88
N GLY A 137 5.78 -5.65 -12.24
CA GLY A 137 7.19 -6.05 -12.19
C GLY A 137 8.03 -5.40 -11.08
N HIS A 138 7.42 -4.64 -10.17
CA HIS A 138 8.14 -3.80 -9.21
C HIS A 138 8.52 -4.50 -7.90
N HIS A 139 7.72 -5.48 -7.47
CA HIS A 139 7.81 -6.09 -6.14
C HIS A 139 7.55 -7.59 -6.19
N TYR A 140 8.18 -8.31 -5.27
CA TYR A 140 7.87 -9.71 -5.02
C TYR A 140 6.61 -9.85 -4.15
N PRO A 141 5.91 -11.00 -4.20
CA PRO A 141 4.81 -11.31 -3.29
C PRO A 141 5.15 -11.07 -1.81
N SER A 142 6.32 -11.48 -1.33
CA SER A 142 6.70 -11.24 0.07
C SER A 142 6.93 -9.76 0.41
N ASP A 143 7.29 -8.89 -0.55
CA ASP A 143 7.37 -7.43 -0.33
C ASP A 143 5.99 -6.84 -0.04
N VAL A 144 4.96 -7.40 -0.67
CA VAL A 144 3.56 -7.00 -0.51
C VAL A 144 2.99 -7.56 0.78
N ILE A 145 3.17 -8.85 1.06
CA ILE A 145 2.70 -9.48 2.30
C ILE A 145 3.36 -8.82 3.52
N GLY A 146 4.69 -8.66 3.51
CA GLY A 146 5.41 -7.96 4.57
C GLY A 146 4.96 -6.51 4.69
N GLY A 147 4.71 -5.84 3.56
CA GLY A 147 4.16 -4.49 3.56
C GLY A 147 2.78 -4.40 4.21
N ALA A 148 1.89 -5.35 3.93
CA ALA A 148 0.54 -5.41 4.49
C ALA A 148 0.57 -5.67 6.00
N LEU A 149 1.43 -6.59 6.46
CA LEU A 149 1.62 -6.88 7.89
C LEU A 149 2.15 -5.65 8.63
N ILE A 150 3.25 -5.05 8.15
CA ILE A 150 3.84 -3.86 8.77
C ILE A 150 2.83 -2.71 8.79
N GLY A 151 2.18 -2.42 7.65
CA GLY A 151 1.18 -1.37 7.56
C GLY A 151 0.00 -1.62 8.48
N GLY A 152 -0.49 -2.86 8.54
CA GLY A 152 -1.59 -3.25 9.40
C GLY A 152 -1.27 -3.08 10.89
N THR A 153 -0.07 -3.51 11.30
CA THR A 153 0.44 -3.31 12.67
C THR A 153 0.54 -1.83 13.03
N ILE A 154 1.08 -0.99 12.14
CA ILE A 154 1.16 0.46 12.36
C ILE A 154 -0.24 1.06 12.54
N GLY A 155 -1.18 0.71 11.66
CA GLY A 155 -2.55 1.22 11.75
C GLY A 155 -3.24 0.79 13.04
N TRP A 156 -3.09 -0.46 13.43
CA TRP A 156 -3.64 -1.00 14.68
C TRP A 156 -3.08 -0.30 15.92
N PHE A 157 -1.75 -0.16 16.02
CA PHE A 157 -1.12 0.56 17.13
C PHE A 157 -1.50 2.04 17.16
N THR A 158 -1.56 2.71 16.01
CA THR A 158 -1.98 4.12 15.93
C THR A 158 -3.39 4.31 16.48
N GLU A 159 -4.30 3.40 16.16
CA GLU A 159 -5.66 3.45 16.72
C GLU A 159 -5.67 3.19 18.22
N LYS A 160 -4.92 2.18 18.70
CA LYS A 160 -4.89 1.80 20.12
C LYS A 160 -4.27 2.87 21.02
N LEU A 161 -3.26 3.58 20.52
CA LEU A 161 -2.56 4.66 21.26
C LEU A 161 -3.34 5.98 21.23
N SER A 162 -4.28 6.14 20.31
CA SER A 162 -5.14 7.31 20.29
C SER A 162 -6.13 7.23 21.45
N LYS A 163 -6.01 8.15 22.42
CA LYS A 163 -6.95 8.26 23.54
C LYS A 163 -8.39 8.33 23.02
N PRO A 164 -9.37 7.73 23.72
CA PRO A 164 -10.78 7.97 23.40
C PRO A 164 -11.02 9.48 23.50
N GLU A 165 -11.51 10.09 22.43
CA GLU A 165 -12.03 11.46 22.51
C GLU A 165 -13.22 11.40 23.47
N ILE A 166 -13.05 11.97 24.67
CA ILE A 166 -14.14 12.18 25.62
C ILE A 166 -15.18 13.00 24.87
N LYS A 167 -16.34 12.39 24.63
CA LYS A 167 -17.50 13.07 24.04
C LYS A 167 -18.08 14.08 25.00
#